data_AF-A0AAV6X5C1-F1
#
_entry.id   AF-A0AAV6X5C1-F1
#
_cell.length_a   1.000
_cell.length_b   1.000
_cell.length_c   1.000
_cell.angle_alpha   90.00
_cell.angle_beta   90.00
_cell.angle_gamma   90.00
#
_symmetry.space_group_name_H-M   'P 1'
#
loop_
_entity.id
_entity.type
_entity.pdbx_description
1 polymer ?
#
loop_
_entity_poly.entity_id
_entity_poly.type
_entity_poly.pdbx_seq_one_letter_code
_entity_poly.pdbx_strand_id
1 'polypeptide(L)'
;MGGGESTGFSTSGIGSGGTSNKRRPRTKQGQREIKFNDVLNEWREMNEARSIRTGLEAKQSCDACLAILNNMEGLRPYQHVKAVRVLASATQRILFLGMNHQLQRIWVDSLP
;
A
#
# COMPACT_ATOMS: atom_id res chain seq x y z
N MET A 1 6.77 66.67 -4.32
CA MET A 1 5.70 66.59 -5.35
C MET A 1 5.49 65.10 -5.65
N GLY A 2 4.36 64.44 -5.39
CA GLY A 2 3.07 64.85 -4.82
C GLY A 2 2.64 63.94 -3.67
N GLY A 3 1.64 64.40 -2.91
CA GLY A 3 1.05 63.72 -1.76
C GLY A 3 -0.40 63.28 -2.00
N GLY A 4 -1.09 63.01 -0.89
CA GLY A 4 -2.52 62.68 -0.80
C GLY A 4 -2.74 61.21 -0.43
N GLU A 5 -2.91 60.83 0.83
CA GLU A 5 -4.04 61.01 1.76
C GLU A 5 -5.04 59.84 1.79
N SER A 6 -5.28 59.40 3.03
CA SER A 6 -6.47 58.76 3.61
C SER A 6 -7.17 57.61 2.89
N THR A 7 -7.43 56.51 3.60
CA THR A 7 -8.76 56.28 4.21
C THR A 7 -8.72 54.97 5.02
N GLY A 8 -9.08 55.05 6.29
CA GLY A 8 -9.45 53.87 7.06
C GLY A 8 -10.87 53.44 6.70
N PHE A 9 -11.11 52.13 6.72
CA PHE A 9 -12.46 51.58 6.84
C PHE A 9 -12.44 50.50 7.92
N SER A 10 -13.12 50.79 9.03
CA SER A 10 -13.65 49.79 9.94
C SER A 10 -15.00 49.33 9.38
N THR A 11 -15.15 48.03 9.13
CA THR A 11 -16.48 47.40 8.98
C THR A 11 -16.52 46.11 9.78
N SER A 12 -17.11 46.22 10.96
CA SER A 12 -17.76 45.11 11.65
C SER A 12 -18.83 44.51 10.72
N GLY A 13 -18.80 43.19 10.51
CA GLY A 13 -19.77 42.50 9.67
C GLY A 13 -19.76 40.99 9.93
N ILE A 14 -20.60 40.57 10.86
CA ILE A 14 -20.85 39.20 11.27
C ILE A 14 -21.47 38.42 10.10
N GLY A 15 -20.88 37.26 9.76
CA GLY A 15 -21.41 36.30 8.80
C GLY A 15 -21.38 34.89 9.37
N SER A 16 -22.51 34.49 9.93
CA SER A 16 -22.85 33.18 10.46
C SER A 16 -22.58 32.04 9.47
N GLY A 17 -22.09 30.89 9.95
CA GLY A 17 -22.09 29.66 9.16
C GLY A 17 -20.89 28.72 9.32
N GLY A 18 -20.08 28.86 10.38
CA GLY A 18 -19.08 27.85 10.70
C GLY A 18 -19.76 26.61 11.25
N THR A 19 -20.10 25.66 10.37
CA THR A 19 -20.41 24.29 10.77
C THR A 19 -19.34 23.85 11.74
N SER A 20 -19.74 23.69 13.00
CA SER A 20 -18.93 23.10 14.04
C SER A 20 -18.79 21.62 13.70
N ASN A 21 -17.99 21.33 12.68
CA ASN A 21 -17.22 20.11 12.63
C ASN A 21 -16.32 20.19 13.85
N LYS A 22 -16.87 19.79 15.00
CA LYS A 22 -16.13 19.06 16.02
C LYS A 22 -15.47 17.94 15.24
N ARG A 23 -14.31 18.23 14.63
CA ARG A 23 -13.38 17.23 14.13
C ARG A 23 -13.20 16.36 15.34
N ARG A 24 -13.82 15.18 15.30
CA ARG A 24 -13.51 14.13 16.25
C ARG A 24 -11.99 14.08 16.29
N PRO A 25 -11.37 14.16 17.47
CA PRO A 25 -9.93 13.94 17.54
C PRO A 25 -9.69 12.62 16.82
N ARG A 26 -8.95 12.68 15.71
CA ARG A 26 -8.51 11.48 15.01
C ARG A 26 -7.74 10.74 16.08
N THR A 27 -8.33 9.69 16.62
CA THR A 27 -7.65 8.82 17.56
C THR A 27 -6.33 8.49 16.86
N LYS A 28 -5.21 8.75 17.53
CA LYS A 28 -3.96 8.07 17.23
C LYS A 28 -4.19 6.60 17.61
N GLN A 29 -5.11 5.93 16.90
CA GLN A 29 -5.24 4.49 16.95
C GLN A 29 -3.91 3.99 16.46
N GLY A 30 -3.19 3.36 17.39
CA GLY A 30 -1.78 3.03 17.25
C GLY A 30 -1.50 2.53 15.85
N GLN A 31 -0.51 3.14 15.20
CA GLN A 31 0.11 2.55 14.04
C GLN A 31 0.65 1.20 14.51
N ARG A 32 -0.19 0.16 14.45
CA ARG A 32 0.29 -1.22 14.51
C ARG A 32 1.24 -1.33 13.33
N GLU A 33 2.48 -1.66 13.62
CA GLU A 33 3.44 -2.05 12.61
C GLU A 33 2.79 -3.18 11.80
N ILE A 34 2.42 -2.88 10.56
CA ILE A 34 1.88 -3.87 9.66
C ILE A 34 3.07 -4.73 9.22
N LYS A 35 3.14 -5.96 9.72
CA LYS A 35 4.20 -6.88 9.32
C LYS A 35 3.92 -7.41 7.92
N PHE A 36 4.98 -7.58 7.12
CA PHE A 36 4.86 -8.09 5.74
C PHE A 36 4.14 -9.45 5.68
N ASN A 37 4.32 -10.30 6.70
CA ASN A 37 3.61 -11.58 6.81
C ASN A 37 2.09 -11.44 6.99
N ASP A 38 1.64 -10.41 7.71
CA ASP A 38 0.21 -10.17 7.92
C ASP A 38 -0.47 -9.78 6.60
N VAL A 39 0.21 -8.95 5.80
CA VAL A 39 -0.23 -8.56 4.45
C VAL A 39 -0.29 -9.77 3.52
N LEU A 40 0.70 -10.66 3.56
CA LEU A 40 0.71 -11.89 2.74
C LEU A 40 -0.44 -12.84 3.10
N ASN A 41 -0.76 -12.97 4.38
CA ASN A 41 -1.86 -13.82 4.84
C ASN A 41 -3.22 -13.26 4.44
N GLU A 42 -3.47 -11.96 4.65
CA GLU A 42 -4.70 -11.29 4.20
C GLU A 42 -4.87 -11.39 2.68
N TRP A 43 -3.78 -11.20 1.94
CA TRP A 43 -3.78 -11.32 0.49
C TRP A 43 -4.05 -12.76 0.03
N ARG A 44 -3.50 -13.77 0.72
CA ARG A 44 -3.79 -15.18 0.46
C ARG A 44 -5.27 -15.48 0.66
N GLU A 45 -5.86 -15.05 1.77
CA GLU A 45 -7.28 -15.26 2.10
C GLU A 45 -8.21 -14.61 1.06
N MET A 46 -7.92 -13.37 0.64
CA MET A 46 -8.69 -12.70 -0.41
C MET A 46 -8.64 -13.41 -1.77
N ASN A 47 -7.54 -14.10 -2.08
CA ASN A 47 -7.37 -14.78 -3.36
C ASN A 47 -7.83 -16.24 -3.33
N GLU A 48 -7.79 -16.93 -2.19
CA GLU A 48 -8.44 -18.24 -2.02
C GLU A 48 -9.94 -18.16 -2.30
N ALA A 49 -10.57 -17.01 -2.04
CA ALA A 49 -11.97 -16.75 -2.36
C ALA A 49 -12.24 -16.40 -3.85
N ARG A 50 -11.19 -16.22 -4.67
CA ARG A 50 -11.32 -15.91 -6.12
C ARG A 50 -11.19 -17.18 -6.97
N SER A 51 -11.76 -17.13 -8.19
CA SER A 51 -11.83 -18.23 -9.17
C SER A 51 -10.60 -19.17 -9.22
N ILE A 52 -10.89 -20.47 -9.37
CA ILE A 52 -10.04 -21.64 -9.09
C ILE A 52 -8.59 -21.54 -9.62
N ARG A 53 -8.36 -20.86 -10.74
CA ARG A 53 -7.01 -20.76 -11.34
C ARG A 53 -6.18 -19.60 -10.79
N THR A 54 -6.72 -18.38 -10.77
CA THR A 54 -5.99 -17.21 -10.27
C THR A 54 -5.83 -17.26 -8.75
N GLY A 55 -6.81 -17.80 -8.03
CA GLY A 55 -6.71 -18.03 -6.59
C GLY A 55 -5.64 -19.06 -6.22
N LEU A 56 -5.50 -20.13 -7.02
CA LEU A 56 -4.48 -21.16 -6.79
C LEU A 56 -3.06 -20.64 -7.05
N GLU A 57 -2.83 -19.92 -8.15
CA GLU A 57 -1.52 -19.35 -8.48
C GLU A 57 -1.09 -18.27 -7.46
N ALA A 58 -2.05 -17.48 -6.99
CA ALA A 58 -1.86 -16.49 -5.93
C ALA A 58 -1.46 -17.17 -4.61
N LYS A 59 -2.21 -18.20 -4.19
CA LYS A 59 -1.92 -18.97 -2.98
C LYS A 59 -0.52 -19.60 -3.02
N GLN A 60 -0.18 -20.28 -4.10
CA GLN A 60 1.14 -20.91 -4.27
C GLN A 60 2.28 -19.88 -4.19
N SER A 61 2.08 -18.70 -4.76
CA SER A 61 3.08 -17.62 -4.70
C SER A 61 3.23 -17.07 -3.28
N CYS A 62 2.14 -16.92 -2.53
CA CYS A 62 2.17 -16.55 -1.10
C CYS A 62 2.85 -17.60 -0.23
N ASP A 63 2.50 -18.88 -0.40
CA ASP A 63 3.08 -19.99 0.36
C ASP A 63 4.60 -20.07 0.11
N ALA A 64 5.05 -19.84 -1.13
CA ALA A 64 6.47 -19.76 -1.46
C ALA A 64 7.17 -18.58 -0.76
N CYS A 65 6.56 -17.39 -0.72
CA CYS A 65 7.10 -16.24 0.00
C CYS A 65 7.25 -16.53 1.50
N LEU A 66 6.19 -17.06 2.14
CA LEU A 66 6.19 -17.39 3.56
C LEU A 66 7.22 -18.46 3.90
N ALA A 67 7.34 -19.51 3.07
CA ALA A 67 8.34 -20.56 3.27
C ALA A 67 9.77 -20.02 3.22
N ILE A 68 10.06 -19.08 2.32
CA ILE A 68 11.40 -18.47 2.23
C ILE A 68 11.66 -17.60 3.45
N LEU A 69 10.72 -16.73 3.83
CA LEU A 69 10.85 -15.83 4.97
C LEU A 69 11.07 -16.59 6.28
N ASN A 70 10.31 -17.66 6.52
CA ASN A 70 10.42 -18.46 7.73
C ASN A 70 11.73 -19.25 7.82
N ASN A 71 12.41 -19.52 6.70
CA ASN A 71 13.66 -20.28 6.67
C ASN A 71 14.90 -19.42 6.42
N MET A 72 14.76 -18.13 6.16
CA MET A 72 15.87 -17.23 5.79
C MET A 72 16.97 -17.16 6.85
N GLU A 73 16.63 -17.23 8.14
CA GLU A 73 17.61 -17.19 9.24
C GLU A 73 18.51 -18.43 9.30
N GLY A 74 18.03 -19.58 8.79
CA GLY A 74 18.77 -20.85 8.78
C GLY A 74 19.62 -21.09 7.53
N LEU A 75 19.62 -20.15 6.58
CA LEU A 75 20.33 -20.31 5.31
C LEU A 75 21.82 -19.99 5.44
N ARG A 76 22.64 -20.70 4.66
CA ARG A 76 24.06 -20.31 4.48
C ARG A 76 24.14 -19.06 3.59
N PRO A 77 25.15 -18.18 3.74
CA PRO A 77 25.30 -16.93 2.98
C PRO A 77 25.04 -17.03 1.46
N TYR A 78 25.56 -18.06 0.78
CA TYR A 78 25.35 -18.24 -0.66
C TYR A 78 23.91 -18.60 -1.04
N GLN A 79 23.14 -19.17 -0.09
CA GLN A 79 21.72 -19.51 -0.28
C GLN A 79 20.82 -18.29 -0.08
N HIS A 80 21.25 -17.27 0.68
CA HIS A 80 20.48 -16.02 0.83
C HIS A 80 20.28 -15.33 -0.52
N VAL A 81 21.31 -15.26 -1.37
CA VAL A 81 21.18 -14.63 -2.70
C VAL A 81 20.12 -15.36 -3.54
N LYS A 82 20.12 -16.69 -3.50
CA LYS A 82 19.11 -17.50 -4.20
C LYS A 82 17.72 -17.29 -3.59
N ALA A 83 17.60 -17.32 -2.27
CA ALA A 83 16.35 -17.13 -1.55
C ALA A 83 15.73 -15.74 -1.83
N VAL A 84 16.53 -14.68 -1.80
CA VAL A 84 16.11 -13.31 -2.12
C VAL A 84 15.61 -13.21 -3.57
N ARG A 85 16.27 -13.86 -4.53
CA ARG A 85 15.80 -13.88 -5.93
C ARG A 85 14.45 -14.59 -6.08
N VAL A 86 14.29 -15.73 -5.42
CA VAL A 86 13.02 -16.48 -5.45
C VAL A 86 11.92 -15.67 -4.75
N LEU A 87 12.21 -15.03 -3.62
CA LEU A 87 11.28 -14.15 -2.90
C LEU A 87 10.84 -12.96 -3.77
N ALA A 88 11.78 -12.31 -4.46
CA ALA A 88 11.47 -11.21 -5.37
C ALA A 88 10.56 -11.65 -6.51
N SER A 89 10.82 -12.81 -7.13
CA SER A 89 9.99 -13.36 -8.21
C SER A 89 8.59 -13.74 -7.72
N ALA A 90 8.47 -14.38 -6.55
CA ALA A 90 7.19 -14.72 -5.95
C ALA A 90 6.38 -13.46 -5.58
N THR A 91 7.04 -12.42 -5.06
CA THR A 91 6.41 -11.13 -4.77
C THR A 91 5.93 -10.43 -6.04
N GLN A 92 6.71 -10.44 -7.12
CA GLN A 92 6.29 -9.90 -8.42
C GLN A 92 5.05 -10.62 -8.97
N ARG A 93 4.99 -11.96 -8.84
CA ARG A 93 3.79 -12.72 -9.24
C ARG A 93 2.56 -12.36 -8.43
N ILE A 94 2.69 -12.21 -7.11
CA ILE A 94 1.60 -11.75 -6.23
C ILE A 94 1.09 -10.38 -6.70
N LEU A 95 2.00 -9.42 -6.91
CA LEU A 95 1.64 -8.08 -7.39
C LEU A 95 0.93 -8.13 -8.75
N PHE A 96 1.47 -8.90 -9.70
CA PHE A 96 0.89 -9.06 -11.03
C PHE A 96 -0.52 -9.67 -10.98
N LEU A 97 -0.73 -10.71 -10.19
CA LEU A 97 -2.05 -11.36 -10.02
C LEU A 97 -3.07 -10.46 -9.31
N GLY A 98 -2.60 -9.54 -8.47
CA GLY A 98 -3.45 -8.55 -7.78
C GLY A 98 -3.88 -7.38 -8.67
N MET A 99 -3.22 -7.19 -9.82
CA MET A 99 -3.55 -6.14 -10.77
C MET A 99 -4.79 -6.47 -11.59
N ASN A 100 -5.54 -5.44 -11.96
CA ASN A 100 -6.56 -5.58 -12.99
C ASN A 100 -5.92 -5.75 -14.38
N HIS A 101 -6.72 -6.17 -15.36
CA HIS A 101 -6.25 -6.49 -16.71
C HIS A 101 -5.63 -5.30 -17.47
N GLN A 102 -5.98 -4.05 -17.14
CA GLN A 102 -5.31 -2.89 -17.74
C GLN A 102 -3.90 -2.70 -17.18
N LEU A 103 -3.75 -2.79 -15.85
CA LEU A 103 -2.46 -2.65 -15.18
C LEU A 103 -1.51 -3.81 -15.51
N GLN A 104 -2.02 -5.03 -15.63
CA GLN A 104 -1.22 -6.19 -16.08
C GLN A 104 -0.60 -5.95 -17.47
N ARG A 105 -1.36 -5.38 -18.41
CA ARG A 105 -0.86 -5.04 -19.75
C ARG A 105 0.24 -3.98 -19.70
N ILE A 106 -0.03 -2.87 -19.00
CA ILE A 106 0.97 -1.80 -18.82
C ILE A 106 2.26 -2.35 -18.21
N TRP A 107 2.16 -3.22 -17.20
CA TRP A 107 3.33 -3.86 -16.59
C TRP A 107 4.12 -4.66 -17.63
N VAL A 108 3.47 -5.54 -18.38
CA VAL A 108 4.13 -6.39 -19.39
C VAL A 108 4.79 -5.53 -20.47
N ASP A 109 4.11 -4.50 -20.95
CA ASP A 109 4.62 -3.59 -22.00
C ASP A 109 5.81 -2.75 -21.52
N SER A 110 5.96 -2.56 -20.20
CA SER A 110 7.06 -1.82 -19.59
C SER A 110 8.30 -2.66 -19.28
N LEU A 111 8.25 -3.99 -19.48
CA LEU A 111 9.41 -4.85 -19.30
C LEU A 111 10.35 -4.73 -20.52
N PRO A 112 11.66 -4.53 -20.30
CA PRO A 112 12.65 -4.38 -21.37
C PRO A 112 12.93 -5.68 -22.14
#